data_AF-A0A2Z6GCM5-F1
#
_entry.id   AF-A0A2Z6GCM5-F1
#
_cell.length_a   1.000
_cell.length_b   1.000
_cell.length_c   1.000
_cell.angle_alpha   90.00
_cell.angle_beta   90.00
_cell.angle_gamma   90.00
#
_symmetry.space_group_name_H-M   'P 1'
#
loop_
_entity.id
_entity.type
_entity.pdbx_description
1 polymer ?
#
loop_
_entity_poly.entity_id
_entity_poly.type
_entity_poly.pdbx_seq_one_letter_code
_entity_poly.pdbx_strand_id
1 'polypeptide(L)' 'MSKTISDFLKENPNMRVYVSSDTKSKVVLTFGIEDADIVFDLKFRKRNGCWKLYEVRDFDR' A
#
# COMPACT_ATOMS: atom_id res chain seq x y z
N MET A 1 -14.62 4.01 -16.08
CA MET A 1 -14.92 3.26 -14.84
C MET A 1 -13.70 3.34 -13.94
N SER A 2 -13.82 3.72 -12.67
CA SER A 2 -12.68 3.74 -11.73
C SER A 2 -12.42 2.33 -11.19
N LYS A 3 -11.18 1.85 -11.27
CA LYS A 3 -10.77 0.59 -10.62
C LYS A 3 -10.49 0.85 -9.14
N THR A 4 -10.85 -0.10 -8.28
CA THR A 4 -10.53 -0.06 -6.84
C THR A 4 -9.21 -0.80 -6.58
N ILE A 5 -8.62 -0.59 -5.39
CA ILE A 5 -7.46 -1.38 -4.97
C ILE A 5 -7.79 -2.87 -4.90
N SER A 6 -9.02 -3.24 -4.52
CA SER A 6 -9.47 -4.64 -4.51
C SER A 6 -9.47 -5.27 -5.89
N ASP A 7 -9.79 -4.50 -6.94
CA ASP A 7 -9.74 -4.98 -8.33
C ASP A 7 -8.28 -5.20 -8.74
N PHE A 8 -7.40 -4.27 -8.39
CA PHE A 8 -5.96 -4.39 -8.63
C PHE A 8 -5.34 -5.62 -7.93
N LEU A 9 -5.74 -5.92 -6.69
CA LEU A 9 -5.29 -7.12 -5.97
C LEU A 9 -5.75 -8.42 -6.67
N LYS A 10 -6.97 -8.44 -7.22
CA LYS A 10 -7.51 -9.61 -7.94
C LYS A 10 -6.84 -9.82 -9.29
N GLU A 11 -6.49 -8.75 -9.99
CA GLU A 11 -5.78 -8.79 -11.27
C GLU A 11 -4.32 -9.27 -11.11
N ASN A 12 -3.74 -9.16 -9.89
CA ASN A 12 -2.35 -9.51 -9.62
C ASN A 12 -2.23 -10.54 -8.47
N PRO A 13 -2.67 -11.80 -8.65
CA PRO A 13 -2.70 -12.81 -7.59
C PRO A 13 -1.31 -13.23 -7.07
N ASN A 14 -0.25 -13.06 -7.87
CA ASN A 14 1.14 -13.35 -7.47
C ASN A 14 1.83 -12.20 -6.73
N MET A 15 1.10 -11.13 -6.45
CA MET A 15 1.66 -9.92 -5.90
C MET A 15 2.16 -10.12 -4.47
N ARG A 16 3.41 -9.73 -4.22
CA ARG A 16 4.02 -9.79 -2.89
C ARG A 16 3.86 -8.47 -2.19
N VAL A 17 3.34 -8.50 -0.96
CA VAL A 17 3.18 -7.32 -0.11
C VAL A 17 4.29 -7.30 0.93
N TYR A 18 5.16 -6.29 0.84
CA TYR A 18 6.17 -6.04 1.86
C TYR A 18 5.69 -4.89 2.75
N VAL A 19 5.69 -5.13 4.05
CA VAL A 19 5.28 -4.15 5.05
C VAL A 19 6.52 -3.67 5.78
N SER A 20 6.81 -2.37 5.72
CA SER A 20 7.83 -1.76 6.59
C SER A 20 7.21 -0.67 7.45
N SER A 21 7.51 -0.69 8.75
CA SER A 21 7.08 0.33 9.70
C SER A 21 8.30 1.07 10.24
N ASP A 22 8.51 2.29 9.79
CA ASP A 22 9.68 3.09 10.19
C ASP A 22 9.34 4.01 11.39
N THR A 23 8.07 4.23 11.68
CA THR A 23 7.61 5.04 12.83
C THR A 23 6.30 4.52 13.41
N LYS A 24 5.96 4.95 14.64
CA LYS A 24 4.66 4.71 15.30
C LYS A 24 3.43 5.19 14.50
N SER A 25 3.59 5.70 13.28
CA SER A 25 2.51 6.31 12.48
C SER A 25 2.69 6.15 10.96
N LYS A 26 3.59 5.28 10.48
CA LYS A 26 3.84 5.08 9.05
C LYS A 26 3.99 3.61 8.73
N VAL A 27 3.27 3.14 7.72
CA VAL A 27 3.32 1.75 7.25
C VAL A 27 3.47 1.76 5.73
N VAL A 28 4.69 1.59 5.24
CA VAL A 28 4.93 1.52 3.80
C VAL A 28 4.51 0.14 3.32
N LEU A 29 3.71 0.09 2.24
CA LEU A 29 3.34 -1.16 1.57
C LEU A 29 3.96 -1.17 0.17
N THR A 30 4.93 -2.05 -0.04
CA THR A 30 5.48 -2.31 -1.37
C THR A 30 4.77 -3.49 -1.99
N PHE A 31 4.30 -3.34 -3.23
CA PHE A 31 3.60 -4.35 -3.99
C PHE A 31 4.48 -4.78 -5.17
N GLY A 32 5.14 -5.93 -5.03
CA GLY A 32 5.91 -6.51 -6.12
C GLY A 32 4.99 -7.36 -7.00
N ILE A 33 4.87 -7.02 -8.27
CA ILE A 33 4.28 -7.87 -9.32
C ILE A 33 5.46 -8.48 -10.09
N GLU A 34 5.34 -9.72 -10.58
CA GLU A 34 6.38 -10.29 -11.46
C GLU A 34 6.70 -9.29 -12.59
N ASP A 35 7.98 -8.95 -12.73
CA ASP A 35 8.55 -7.98 -13.67
C ASP A 35 8.31 -6.47 -13.41
N ALA A 36 7.64 -6.07 -12.32
CA ALA A 36 7.53 -4.66 -11.92
C ALA A 36 7.32 -4.47 -10.40
N ASP A 37 8.15 -3.62 -9.78
CA ASP A 37 7.94 -3.16 -8.40
C ASP A 37 7.08 -1.90 -8.40
N ILE A 38 5.85 -1.99 -7.85
CA ILE A 38 5.01 -0.82 -7.59
C ILE A 38 5.08 -0.50 -6.09
N VAL A 39 5.57 0.70 -5.77
CA VAL A 39 5.80 1.11 -4.37
C VAL A 39 4.78 2.16 -3.97
N PHE A 40 3.91 1.84 -3.01
CA PHE A 40 3.00 2.82 -2.41
C PHE A 40 3.43 3.18 -0.98
N ASP A 41 3.64 4.48 -0.71
CA ASP A 41 3.76 4.98 0.66
C ASP A 41 2.36 5.19 1.25
N LEU A 42 1.95 4.30 2.14
CA LEU A 42 0.70 4.43 2.86
C LEU A 42 0.95 5.00 4.26
N LYS A 43 0.38 6.17 4.56
CA LYS A 43 0.45 6.72 5.92
C LYS A 43 -0.83 6.43 6.67
N PHE A 44 -0.67 5.76 7.81
CA PHE A 44 -1.76 5.42 8.70
C PHE A 44 -1.63 6.19 10.00
N ARG A 45 -2.72 6.83 10.44
CA ARG A 45 -2.78 7.49 11.74
C ARG A 45 -3.71 6.71 12.64
N LYS A 46 -3.26 6.43 13.86
CA LYS A 46 -4.10 5.86 14.90
C LYS A 46 -5.05 6.94 15.43
N ARG A 47 -6.37 6.73 15.34
CA ARG A 47 -7.41 7.56 15.95
C ARG A 47 -8.38 6.65 16.70
N ASN A 48 -8.56 6.90 18.00
CA ASN A 48 -9.45 6.13 18.87
C ASN A 48 -9.18 4.61 18.83
N GLY A 49 -7.90 4.21 18.87
CA GLY A 49 -7.52 2.80 18.79
C GLY A 49 -7.47 2.21 17.38
N CYS A 50 -8.18 2.80 16.40
CA CYS A 50 -8.22 2.33 15.03
C CYS A 50 -7.17 2.99 14.15
N TRP A 51 -6.49 2.21 13.32
CA TRP A 51 -5.61 2.72 12.27
C TRP A 51 -6.45 3.18 11.08
N LYS A 52 -6.27 4.43 10.67
CA LYS A 52 -6.92 4.98 9.47
C LYS A 52 -5.87 5.41 8.48
N LEU A 53 -5.99 4.92 7.25
CA LEU A 53 -5.26 5.43 6.10
C LEU A 53 -5.65 6.90 5.91
N TYR A 54 -4.67 7.79 5.78
CA TYR A 54 -4.93 9.21 5.56
C TYR A 54 -4.10 9.81 4.41
N GLU A 55 -3.11 9.09 3.91
CA GLU A 55 -2.30 9.52 2.76
C GLU A 55 -1.81 8.29 1.99
N VAL A 56 -1.87 8.37 0.66
CA VAL A 56 -1.29 7.41 -0.28
C VAL A 56 -0.37 8.21 -1.19
N ARG A 57 0.89 7.80 -1.32
CA ARG A 57 1.79 8.32 -2.36
C ARG A 57 2.22 7.18 -3.26
N ASP A 58 2.09 7.41 -4.55
CA ASP A 58 2.71 6.57 -5.56
C ASP A 58 4.16 7.01 -5.74
N PHE A 59 5.05 6.04 -5.92
CA PHE A 59 6.40 6.30 -6.41
C PHE A 59 6.50 5.68 -7.80
N ASP A 60 6.24 6.51 -8.81
CA ASP A 60 6.80 6.25 -10.14
C ASP A 60 8.32 6.17 -9.99
N ARG A 61 8.91 5.10 -10.53
CA ARG A 61 10.37 4.98 -10.68
C ARG A 61 10.81 5.52 -12.03
#